data_AF-A0A9J6H7C4-F1
#
_entry.id   AF-A0A9J6H7C4-F1
#
_cell.length_a   1.000
_cell.length_b   1.000
_cell.length_c   1.000
_cell.angle_alpha   90.00
_cell.angle_beta   90.00
_cell.angle_gamma   90.00
#
_symmetry.space_group_name_H-M   'P 1'
#
loop_
_entity.id
_entity.type
_entity.pdbx_description
1 polymer ?
#
loop_
_entity_poly.entity_id
_entity_poly.type
_entity_poly.pdbx_seq_one_letter_code
_entity_poly.pdbx_strand_id
1 'polypeptide(L)'
;MAEELLRNVDSMISCSGFGRTGEFEANAKRKVKTCGGRTFSSSCRGVAQAPEKACPQCKHLRRLLLNQASYRRRKVKTCVRSLSYRLKLRTAQVKRSRQSVLQAKSRIKELKQRNMQIDSAVFEEAIKALPAKQQQQVKACFASSKRKSTKGMKYESEWALECLIMCMKSPRLYEHIRKHQIMTLPSRTSLRRYLKNYRSGFGLSEKVFAAVAEKTKSMDSFQRHGGLLIDEIKLSENLSVDSTAPSKVL
;
A
#
# COMPACT_ATOMS: atom_id res chain seq x y z
N MET A 1 -41.27 -10.07 -79.30
CA MET A 1 -40.26 -9.74 -78.27
C MET A 1 -40.87 -9.42 -76.90
N ALA A 2 -41.89 -8.55 -76.79
CA ALA A 2 -42.48 -8.20 -75.49
C ALA A 2 -43.20 -9.37 -74.77
N GLU A 3 -43.96 -10.20 -75.51
CA GLU A 3 -44.68 -11.34 -74.91
C GLU A 3 -43.76 -12.45 -74.36
N GLU A 4 -42.61 -12.66 -74.99
CA GLU A 4 -41.64 -13.68 -74.59
C GLU A 4 -40.89 -13.27 -73.31
N LEU A 5 -40.64 -11.98 -73.14
CA LEU A 5 -40.13 -11.40 -71.90
C LEU A 5 -41.15 -11.56 -70.75
N LEU A 6 -42.44 -11.34 -70.99
CA LEU A 6 -43.49 -11.49 -69.97
C LEU A 6 -43.62 -12.95 -69.50
N ARG A 7 -43.59 -13.92 -70.42
CA ARG A 7 -43.61 -15.35 -70.06
C ARG A 7 -42.38 -15.78 -69.26
N ASN A 8 -41.20 -15.24 -69.59
CA ASN A 8 -39.98 -15.51 -68.84
C ASN A 8 -40.05 -14.95 -67.42
N VAL A 9 -40.63 -13.77 -67.23
CA VAL A 9 -40.81 -13.17 -65.89
C VAL A 9 -41.82 -13.97 -65.07
N ASP A 10 -42.93 -14.43 -65.67
CA ASP A 10 -43.93 -15.25 -64.98
C ASP A 10 -43.40 -16.64 -64.56
N SER A 11 -42.41 -17.17 -65.28
CA SER A 11 -41.73 -18.43 -64.91
C SER A 11 -40.72 -18.30 -63.76
N MET A 12 -40.35 -17.07 -63.37
CA MET A 12 -39.35 -16.84 -62.32
C MET A 12 -39.96 -16.99 -60.93
N ILE A 13 -39.44 -17.93 -60.16
CA ILE A 13 -39.85 -18.12 -58.77
C ILE A 13 -39.17 -17.06 -57.89
N SER A 14 -39.96 -16.25 -57.20
CA SER A 14 -39.46 -15.22 -56.29
C SER A 14 -38.79 -15.80 -55.04
N CYS A 15 -37.66 -15.23 -54.65
CA CYS A 15 -36.91 -15.61 -53.46
C CYS A 15 -37.68 -15.21 -52.20
N SER A 16 -37.80 -16.12 -51.23
CA SER A 16 -38.50 -15.85 -49.97
C SER A 16 -37.69 -15.02 -48.96
N GLY A 17 -36.42 -14.70 -49.26
CA GLY A 17 -35.51 -13.97 -48.38
C GLY A 17 -34.90 -14.84 -47.29
N PHE A 18 -34.13 -14.27 -46.37
CA PHE A 18 -33.54 -15.03 -45.26
C PHE A 18 -34.29 -14.87 -43.93
N GLY A 19 -35.14 -13.85 -43.78
CA GLY A 19 -35.96 -13.60 -42.59
C GLY A 19 -36.81 -12.34 -42.70
N ARG A 20 -37.63 -12.07 -41.68
CA ARG A 20 -38.44 -10.84 -41.57
C ARG A 20 -37.58 -9.65 -41.15
N THR A 21 -38.02 -8.44 -41.49
CA THR A 21 -37.39 -7.21 -40.99
C THR A 21 -37.38 -7.19 -39.46
N GLY A 22 -36.19 -7.08 -38.86
CA GLY A 22 -36.00 -7.05 -37.40
C GLY A 22 -35.62 -8.40 -36.75
N GLU A 23 -35.64 -9.51 -37.49
CA GLU A 23 -35.33 -10.85 -36.95
C GLU A 23 -33.84 -11.05 -36.63
N PHE A 24 -32.95 -10.21 -37.17
CA PHE A 24 -31.51 -10.27 -36.97
C PHE A 24 -30.92 -8.89 -36.61
N GLU A 25 -29.90 -8.86 -35.75
CA GLU A 25 -29.29 -7.63 -35.24
C GLU A 25 -28.82 -6.66 -36.35
N ALA A 26 -29.01 -5.36 -36.11
CA ALA A 26 -28.70 -4.24 -37.01
C ALA A 26 -27.23 -4.17 -37.52
N ASN A 27 -26.30 -4.94 -36.95
CA ASN A 27 -24.89 -4.95 -37.36
C ASN A 27 -24.65 -5.66 -38.72
N ALA A 28 -25.68 -6.27 -39.32
CA ALA A 28 -25.63 -6.84 -40.68
C ALA A 28 -25.87 -5.81 -41.81
N LYS A 29 -26.04 -4.53 -41.49
CA LYS A 29 -26.44 -3.44 -42.41
C LYS A 29 -25.63 -3.33 -43.71
N ARG A 30 -24.37 -3.75 -43.75
CA ARG A 30 -23.52 -3.67 -44.96
C ARG A 30 -23.77 -4.76 -46.01
N LYS A 31 -24.54 -5.82 -45.71
CA LYS A 31 -24.72 -6.97 -46.62
C LYS A 31 -26.19 -7.34 -46.86
N VAL A 32 -27.14 -6.48 -46.47
CA VAL A 32 -28.57 -6.79 -46.47
C VAL A 32 -29.36 -5.75 -47.26
N LYS A 33 -30.38 -6.19 -48.00
CA LYS A 33 -31.40 -5.36 -48.66
C LYS A 33 -32.77 -5.71 -48.09
N THR A 34 -33.67 -4.75 -47.97
CA THR A 34 -35.05 -4.95 -47.46
C THR A 34 -36.07 -4.67 -48.56
N CYS A 35 -37.02 -5.58 -48.75
CA CYS A 35 -38.12 -5.41 -49.71
C CYS A 35 -39.37 -6.12 -49.17
N GLY A 36 -40.54 -5.44 -49.19
CA GLY A 36 -41.82 -6.04 -48.79
C GLY A 36 -41.85 -6.67 -47.39
N GLY A 37 -41.19 -6.05 -46.40
CA GLY A 37 -41.11 -6.58 -45.02
C GLY A 37 -40.21 -7.81 -44.84
N ARG A 38 -39.44 -8.18 -45.87
CA ARG A 38 -38.45 -9.27 -45.83
C ARG A 38 -37.03 -8.75 -46.06
N THR A 39 -36.07 -9.49 -45.51
CA THR A 39 -34.64 -9.19 -45.61
C THR A 39 -33.95 -10.17 -46.56
N PHE A 40 -33.07 -9.63 -47.41
CA PHE A 40 -32.36 -10.33 -48.47
C PHE A 40 -30.87 -10.06 -48.38
N SER A 41 -30.06 -10.98 -48.89
CA SER A 41 -28.65 -10.68 -49.14
C SER A 41 -28.51 -9.54 -50.15
N SER A 42 -27.52 -8.67 -49.97
CA SER A 42 -27.15 -7.63 -50.94
C SER A 42 -26.88 -8.18 -52.34
N SER A 43 -26.38 -9.43 -52.42
CA SER A 43 -26.12 -10.18 -53.66
C SER A 43 -27.29 -11.07 -54.11
N CYS A 44 -28.48 -10.91 -53.53
CA CYS A 44 -29.66 -11.65 -53.96
C CYS A 44 -30.13 -11.15 -55.34
N ARG A 45 -30.31 -12.08 -56.29
CA ARG A 45 -30.87 -11.80 -57.63
C ARG A 45 -32.39 -11.87 -57.70
N GLY A 46 -33.07 -12.06 -56.56
CA GLY A 46 -34.53 -12.12 -56.50
C GLY A 46 -35.16 -13.46 -56.89
N VAL A 47 -34.40 -14.40 -57.47
CA VAL A 47 -34.91 -15.69 -57.97
C VAL A 47 -34.50 -16.87 -57.08
N ALA A 48 -35.37 -17.86 -56.94
CA ALA A 48 -35.15 -19.12 -56.22
C ALA A 48 -35.35 -20.35 -57.12
N GLN A 49 -34.83 -21.50 -56.68
CA GLN A 49 -34.94 -22.77 -57.40
C GLN A 49 -36.28 -23.49 -57.18
N ALA A 50 -37.04 -23.11 -56.15
CA ALA A 50 -38.30 -23.75 -55.79
C ALA A 50 -39.19 -22.74 -55.05
N PRO A 51 -40.53 -22.89 -55.13
CA PRO A 51 -41.45 -22.02 -54.41
C PRO A 51 -41.14 -22.05 -52.90
N GLU A 52 -41.28 -20.89 -52.26
CA GLU A 52 -41.03 -20.65 -50.83
C GLU A 52 -39.59 -20.83 -50.32
N LYS A 53 -38.63 -21.24 -51.17
CA LYS A 53 -37.22 -21.40 -50.76
C LYS A 53 -36.41 -20.11 -50.96
N ALA A 54 -35.43 -19.94 -50.08
CA ALA A 54 -34.45 -18.87 -50.20
C ALA A 54 -33.36 -19.24 -51.21
N CYS A 55 -32.84 -18.26 -51.94
CA CYS A 55 -31.68 -18.48 -52.81
C CYS A 55 -30.43 -18.87 -51.99
N PRO A 56 -29.42 -19.52 -52.60
CA PRO A 56 -28.22 -19.96 -51.89
C PRO A 56 -27.49 -18.85 -51.11
N GLN A 57 -27.49 -17.63 -51.66
CA GLN A 57 -26.88 -16.45 -51.02
C GLN A 57 -27.62 -16.04 -49.73
N CYS A 58 -28.96 -15.99 -49.78
CA CYS A 58 -29.78 -15.71 -48.59
C CYS A 58 -29.67 -16.84 -47.55
N LYS A 59 -29.61 -18.11 -47.97
CA LYS A 59 -29.41 -19.27 -47.09
C LYS A 59 -28.04 -19.23 -46.39
N HIS A 60 -26.98 -18.91 -47.13
CA HIS A 60 -25.63 -18.81 -46.57
C HIS A 60 -25.51 -17.66 -45.57
N LEU A 61 -26.04 -16.48 -45.91
CA LEU A 61 -26.05 -15.33 -45.02
C LEU A 61 -26.79 -15.61 -43.71
N ARG A 62 -27.95 -16.29 -43.78
CA ARG A 62 -28.69 -16.72 -42.58
C ARG A 62 -27.83 -17.58 -41.66
N ARG A 63 -27.14 -18.58 -42.22
CA ARG A 63 -26.31 -19.51 -41.46
C ARG A 63 -25.11 -18.80 -40.83
N LEU A 64 -24.48 -17.86 -41.54
CA LEU A 64 -23.40 -17.02 -41.00
C LEU A 64 -23.87 -16.18 -39.80
N LEU A 65 -25.02 -15.51 -39.91
CA LEU A 65 -25.56 -14.67 -38.84
C LEU A 65 -25.93 -15.50 -37.59
N LEU A 66 -26.55 -16.66 -37.78
CA LEU A 66 -26.85 -17.59 -36.67
C LEU A 66 -25.57 -18.10 -35.99
N ASN A 67 -24.54 -18.45 -36.77
CA ASN A 67 -23.25 -18.89 -36.23
C ASN A 67 -22.54 -17.77 -35.46
N GLN A 68 -22.58 -16.54 -35.96
CA GLN A 68 -22.00 -15.37 -35.29
C GLN A 68 -22.70 -15.09 -33.95
N ALA A 69 -24.03 -15.14 -33.92
CA ALA A 69 -24.82 -14.99 -32.69
C ALA A 69 -24.51 -16.11 -31.67
N SER A 70 -24.42 -17.35 -32.13
CA SER A 70 -24.05 -18.50 -31.30
C SER A 70 -22.63 -18.36 -30.71
N TYR A 71 -21.65 -17.95 -31.53
CA TYR A 71 -20.27 -17.72 -31.09
C TYR A 71 -20.19 -16.61 -30.04
N ARG A 72 -20.88 -15.48 -30.24
CA ARG A 72 -20.96 -14.39 -29.26
C ARG A 72 -21.53 -14.88 -27.93
N ARG A 73 -22.64 -15.64 -27.95
CA ARG A 73 -23.25 -16.22 -26.73
C ARG A 73 -22.27 -17.16 -26.01
N ARG A 74 -21.54 -18.02 -26.73
CA ARG A 74 -20.53 -18.91 -26.12
C ARG A 74 -19.37 -18.12 -25.50
N LYS A 75 -18.83 -17.13 -26.21
CA LYS A 75 -17.72 -16.29 -25.72
C LYS A 75 -18.08 -15.53 -24.45
N VAL A 76 -19.28 -14.96 -24.39
CA VAL A 76 -19.81 -14.29 -23.18
C VAL A 76 -19.94 -15.28 -22.03
N LYS A 77 -20.54 -16.46 -22.26
CA LYS A 77 -20.65 -17.52 -21.22
C LYS A 77 -19.29 -17.94 -20.66
N THR A 78 -18.29 -18.15 -21.52
CA THR A 78 -16.93 -18.51 -21.08
C THR A 78 -16.28 -17.37 -20.28
N CYS A 79 -16.43 -16.12 -20.71
CA CYS A 79 -15.93 -14.95 -19.99
C CYS A 79 -16.53 -14.85 -18.58
N VAL A 80 -17.86 -14.95 -18.48
CA VAL A 80 -18.61 -14.90 -17.20
C VAL A 80 -18.19 -16.04 -16.28
N ARG A 81 -18.00 -17.27 -16.80
CA ARG A 81 -17.52 -18.41 -16.02
C ARG A 81 -16.09 -18.21 -15.52
N SER A 82 -15.21 -17.61 -16.32
CA SER A 82 -13.85 -17.23 -15.88
C SER A 82 -13.86 -16.15 -14.80
N LEU A 83 -14.80 -15.19 -14.91
CA LEU A 83 -14.90 -14.07 -14.00
C LEU A 83 -15.50 -14.51 -12.65
N SER A 84 -16.52 -15.36 -12.68
CA SER A 84 -17.11 -15.95 -11.47
C SER A 84 -16.12 -16.84 -10.73
N TYR A 85 -15.30 -17.63 -11.44
CA TYR A 85 -14.21 -18.39 -10.83
C TYR A 85 -13.17 -17.47 -10.17
N ARG A 86 -12.70 -16.43 -10.87
CA ARG A 86 -11.77 -15.44 -10.30
C ARG A 86 -12.35 -14.73 -9.07
N LEU A 87 -13.63 -14.35 -9.11
CA LEU A 87 -14.33 -13.75 -7.97
C LEU A 87 -14.39 -14.71 -6.78
N LYS A 88 -14.71 -15.99 -7.01
CA LYS A 88 -14.69 -17.03 -5.95
C LYS A 88 -13.31 -17.17 -5.29
N LEU A 89 -12.24 -17.20 -6.08
CA LEU A 89 -10.87 -17.28 -5.54
C LEU A 89 -10.53 -16.04 -4.69
N ARG A 90 -10.85 -14.84 -5.19
CA ARG A 90 -10.61 -13.58 -4.47
C ARG A 90 -11.43 -13.48 -3.19
N THR A 91 -12.71 -13.87 -3.21
CA THR A 91 -13.54 -13.91 -2.00
C THR A 91 -13.00 -14.91 -0.98
N ALA A 92 -12.57 -16.10 -1.42
CA ALA A 92 -11.91 -17.06 -0.53
C ALA A 92 -10.59 -16.52 0.05
N GLN A 93 -9.79 -15.79 -0.73
CA GLN A 93 -8.56 -15.15 -0.25
C GLN A 93 -8.86 -14.05 0.78
N VAL A 94 -9.87 -13.22 0.55
CA VAL A 94 -10.32 -12.19 1.49
C VAL A 94 -10.85 -12.83 2.77
N LYS A 95 -11.64 -13.92 2.67
CA LYS A 95 -12.13 -14.67 3.84
C LYS A 95 -10.98 -15.20 4.70
N ARG A 96 -9.98 -15.85 4.08
CA ARG A 96 -8.76 -16.33 4.77
C ARG A 96 -7.99 -15.20 5.45
N SER A 97 -7.79 -14.09 4.73
CA SER A 97 -7.09 -12.91 5.27
C SER A 97 -7.84 -12.32 6.45
N ARG A 98 -9.18 -12.19 6.36
CA ARG A 98 -10.03 -11.73 7.47
C ARG A 98 -9.94 -12.66 8.68
N GLN A 99 -9.95 -13.98 8.48
CA GLN A 99 -9.84 -14.95 9.56
C GLN A 99 -8.47 -14.86 10.25
N SER A 100 -7.39 -14.73 9.49
CA SER A 100 -6.04 -14.52 10.04
C SER A 100 -5.97 -13.23 10.86
N VAL A 101 -6.55 -12.13 10.37
CA VAL A 101 -6.63 -10.86 11.12
C VAL A 101 -7.45 -11.01 12.40
N LEU A 102 -8.56 -11.74 12.38
CA LEU A 102 -9.38 -12.00 13.57
C LEU A 102 -8.61 -12.81 14.62
N GLN A 103 -7.90 -13.86 14.20
CA GLN A 103 -7.04 -14.66 15.08
C GLN A 103 -5.89 -13.83 15.66
N ALA A 104 -5.24 -12.99 14.85
CA ALA A 104 -4.20 -12.08 15.35
C ALA A 104 -4.75 -11.10 16.38
N LYS A 105 -5.96 -10.55 16.15
CA LYS A 105 -6.63 -9.64 17.08
C LYS A 105 -7.02 -10.33 18.39
N SER A 106 -7.56 -11.55 18.35
CA SER A 106 -7.88 -12.31 19.56
C SER A 106 -6.61 -12.63 20.35
N ARG A 107 -5.54 -13.05 19.65
CA ARG A 107 -4.26 -13.34 20.26
C ARG A 107 -3.63 -12.13 20.95
N ILE A 108 -3.70 -10.95 20.32
CA ILE A 108 -3.27 -9.69 20.94
C ILE A 108 -4.07 -9.38 22.19
N LYS A 109 -5.40 -9.62 22.18
CA LYS A 109 -6.26 -9.41 23.36
C LYS A 109 -5.85 -10.32 24.53
N GLU A 110 -5.63 -11.60 24.26
CA GLU A 110 -5.14 -12.57 25.27
C GLU A 110 -3.77 -12.17 25.82
N LEU A 111 -2.83 -11.77 24.95
CA LEU A 111 -1.49 -11.33 25.38
C LEU A 111 -1.56 -10.07 26.24
N LYS A 112 -2.45 -9.12 25.91
CA LYS A 112 -2.67 -7.93 26.73
C LYS A 112 -3.22 -8.29 28.12
N GLN A 113 -4.18 -9.21 28.20
CA GLN A 113 -4.72 -9.68 29.48
C GLN A 113 -3.64 -10.36 30.33
N ARG A 114 -2.83 -11.25 29.73
CA ARG A 114 -1.70 -11.86 30.43
C ARG A 114 -0.69 -10.82 30.91
N ASN A 115 -0.33 -9.85 30.07
CA ASN A 115 0.60 -8.79 30.45
C ASN A 115 0.07 -7.88 31.58
N MET A 116 -1.25 -7.72 31.73
CA MET A 116 -1.85 -6.99 32.85
C MET A 116 -1.77 -7.76 34.17
N GLN A 117 -1.68 -9.09 34.12
CA GLN A 117 -1.58 -9.95 35.30
C GLN A 117 -0.14 -10.11 35.82
N ILE A 118 0.86 -9.69 35.04
CA ILE A 118 2.27 -9.78 35.45
C ILE A 118 2.56 -8.72 36.52
N ASP A 119 2.98 -9.19 37.69
CA ASP A 119 3.43 -8.33 38.77
C ASP A 119 4.77 -7.64 38.43
N SER A 120 4.95 -6.42 38.96
CA SER A 120 6.14 -5.60 38.68
C SER A 120 7.42 -6.22 39.22
N ALA A 121 7.37 -6.94 40.35
CA ALA A 121 8.55 -7.58 40.93
C ALA A 121 9.06 -8.72 40.05
N VAL A 122 8.15 -9.58 39.58
CA VAL A 122 8.46 -10.68 38.66
C VAL A 122 9.02 -10.16 37.33
N PHE A 123 8.49 -9.04 36.84
CA PHE A 123 8.99 -8.39 35.63
C PHE A 123 10.43 -7.88 35.79
N GLU A 124 10.73 -7.18 36.89
CA GLU A 124 12.07 -6.67 37.17
C GLU A 124 13.09 -7.81 37.33
N GLU A 125 12.71 -8.90 38.00
CA GLU A 125 13.57 -10.07 38.13
C GLU A 125 13.88 -10.75 36.79
N ALA A 126 12.86 -10.89 35.92
CA ALA A 126 13.05 -11.44 34.58
C ALA A 126 14.00 -10.61 33.70
N ILE A 127 14.05 -9.29 33.91
CA ILE A 127 14.90 -8.38 33.15
C ILE A 127 16.35 -8.35 33.66
N LYS A 128 16.61 -8.73 34.91
CA LYS A 128 17.96 -8.70 35.50
C LYS A 128 19.01 -9.48 34.69
N ALA A 129 18.58 -10.53 33.97
CA ALA A 129 19.47 -11.32 33.11
C ALA A 129 19.98 -10.56 31.87
N LEU A 130 19.32 -9.46 31.48
CA LEU A 130 19.69 -8.66 30.31
C LEU A 130 20.75 -7.61 30.64
N PRO A 131 21.59 -7.18 29.68
CA PRO A 131 22.47 -6.02 29.85
C PRO A 131 21.70 -4.73 30.18
N ALA A 132 22.26 -3.86 31.02
CA ALA A 132 21.59 -2.65 31.53
C ALA A 132 20.89 -1.80 30.44
N LYS A 133 21.53 -1.61 29.27
CA LYS A 133 20.93 -0.88 28.14
C LYS A 133 19.67 -1.56 27.59
N GLN A 134 19.70 -2.88 27.47
CA GLN A 134 18.55 -3.67 27.02
C GLN A 134 17.45 -3.68 28.08
N GLN A 135 17.80 -3.69 29.37
CA GLN A 135 16.82 -3.56 30.45
C GLN A 135 16.01 -2.27 30.32
N GLN A 136 16.69 -1.13 30.13
CA GLN A 136 16.04 0.17 29.98
C GLN A 136 15.11 0.22 28.76
N GLN A 137 15.55 -0.36 27.64
CA GLN A 137 14.73 -0.47 26.44
C GLN A 137 13.47 -1.33 26.69
N VAL A 138 13.61 -2.49 27.33
CA VAL A 138 12.47 -3.38 27.61
C VAL A 138 11.50 -2.72 28.57
N LYS A 139 11.98 -2.02 29.60
CA LYS A 139 11.17 -1.20 30.50
C LYS A 139 10.38 -0.13 29.74
N ALA A 140 11.04 0.58 28.81
CA ALA A 140 10.38 1.58 27.97
C ALA A 140 9.30 0.95 27.05
N CYS A 141 9.57 -0.21 26.45
CA CYS A 141 8.60 -0.98 25.68
C CYS A 141 7.38 -1.40 26.51
N PHE A 142 7.61 -1.90 27.73
CA PHE A 142 6.55 -2.33 28.63
C PHE A 142 5.71 -1.14 29.14
N ALA A 143 6.34 -0.02 29.47
CA ALA A 143 5.64 1.21 29.85
C ALA A 143 4.79 1.76 28.70
N SER A 144 5.29 1.68 27.46
CA SER A 144 4.54 2.10 26.27
C SER A 144 3.35 1.18 25.97
N SER A 145 3.51 -0.14 26.17
CA SER A 145 2.46 -1.11 25.83
C SER A 145 1.24 -1.01 26.76
N LYS A 146 1.44 -0.59 28.01
CA LYS A 146 0.38 -0.29 28.99
C LYS A 146 -0.45 0.94 28.62
N ARG A 147 0.11 1.86 27.82
CA ARG A 147 -0.52 3.14 27.49
C ARG A 147 -1.30 3.06 26.19
N LYS A 148 -2.35 3.89 26.08
CA LYS A 148 -3.09 4.07 24.82
C LYS A 148 -2.32 4.90 23.79
N SER A 149 -1.35 5.71 24.23
CA SER A 149 -0.57 6.62 23.40
C SER A 149 0.86 6.76 23.91
N THR A 150 1.80 6.96 22.99
CA THR A 150 3.22 7.22 23.27
C THR A 150 3.50 8.69 23.62
N LYS A 151 2.51 9.58 23.44
CA LYS A 151 2.64 10.99 23.81
C LYS A 151 2.76 11.14 25.33
N GLY A 152 3.67 11.99 25.79
CA GLY A 152 3.87 12.26 27.23
C GLY A 152 4.55 11.13 27.99
N MET A 153 5.15 10.15 27.31
CA MET A 153 5.99 9.15 27.94
C MET A 153 7.27 9.79 28.50
N LYS A 154 7.61 9.46 29.75
CA LYS A 154 8.87 9.83 30.37
C LYS A 154 9.87 8.69 30.13
N TYR A 155 11.10 9.04 29.79
CA TYR A 155 12.20 8.11 29.61
C TYR A 155 13.26 8.38 30.66
N GLU A 156 13.89 7.31 31.14
CA GLU A 156 15.04 7.40 32.03
C GLU A 156 16.19 8.15 31.35
N SER A 157 16.94 8.91 32.15
CA SER A 157 18.02 9.78 31.65
C SER A 157 19.08 8.98 30.89
N GLU A 158 19.44 7.79 31.37
CA GLU A 158 20.40 6.89 30.72
C GLU A 158 19.92 6.43 29.34
N TRP A 159 18.65 6.06 29.22
CA TRP A 159 18.07 5.64 27.94
C TRP A 159 17.93 6.81 26.96
N ALA A 160 17.56 7.99 27.47
CA ALA A 160 17.51 9.21 26.67
C ALA A 160 18.90 9.58 26.12
N LEU A 161 19.96 9.38 26.91
CA LEU A 161 21.34 9.58 26.47
C LEU A 161 21.74 8.60 25.37
N GLU A 162 21.41 7.30 25.52
CA GLU A 162 21.67 6.32 24.46
C GLU A 162 20.91 6.66 23.16
N CYS A 163 19.67 7.13 23.27
CA CYS A 163 18.89 7.62 22.14
C CYS A 163 19.52 8.85 21.47
N LEU A 164 20.13 9.76 22.25
CA LEU A 164 20.89 10.89 21.72
C LEU A 164 22.13 10.41 20.94
N ILE A 165 22.90 9.49 21.50
CA ILE A 165 24.08 8.90 20.84
C ILE A 165 23.68 8.23 19.52
N MET A 166 22.57 7.46 19.52
CA MET A 166 22.04 6.83 18.32
C MET A 166 21.65 7.88 17.25
N CYS A 167 21.02 8.97 17.67
CA CYS A 167 20.65 10.07 16.78
C CYS A 167 21.89 10.79 16.21
N MET A 168 22.95 10.97 17.01
CA MET A 168 24.22 11.54 16.55
C MET A 168 24.92 10.62 15.54
N LYS A 169 24.92 9.30 15.77
CA LYS A 169 25.52 8.31 14.85
C LYS A 169 24.78 8.23 13.51
N SER A 170 23.45 8.19 13.53
CA SER A 170 22.65 8.17 12.31
C SER A 170 21.23 8.71 12.56
N PRO A 171 20.98 9.99 12.25
CA PRO A 171 19.65 10.58 12.42
C PRO A 171 18.57 9.92 11.55
N ARG A 172 18.97 9.43 10.37
CA ARG A 172 18.06 8.75 9.43
C ARG A 172 17.62 7.39 9.96
N LEU A 173 18.56 6.61 10.49
CA LEU A 173 18.25 5.31 11.10
C LEU A 173 17.37 5.49 12.33
N TYR A 174 17.68 6.46 13.18
CA TYR A 174 16.87 6.79 14.36
C TYR A 174 15.41 7.07 13.98
N GLU A 175 15.18 7.92 12.97
CA GLU A 175 13.83 8.24 12.50
C GLU A 175 13.13 7.04 11.85
N HIS A 176 13.86 6.18 11.14
CA HIS A 176 13.30 4.95 10.57
C HIS A 176 12.78 4.02 11.69
N ILE A 177 13.63 3.69 12.66
CA ILE A 177 13.28 2.82 13.80
C ILE A 177 12.08 3.39 14.55
N ARG A 178 12.08 4.70 14.78
CA ARG A 178 10.99 5.40 15.48
C ARG A 178 9.68 5.41 14.69
N LYS A 179 9.70 5.78 13.40
CA LYS A 179 8.48 5.88 12.57
C LYS A 179 7.82 4.53 12.37
N HIS A 180 8.61 3.48 12.18
CA HIS A 180 8.13 2.11 12.02
C HIS A 180 7.78 1.44 13.36
N GLN A 181 7.88 2.14 14.50
CA GLN A 181 7.58 1.62 15.83
C GLN A 181 8.34 0.31 16.15
N ILE A 182 9.57 0.18 15.63
CA ILE A 182 10.41 -1.00 15.88
C ILE A 182 10.86 -1.01 17.35
N MET A 183 11.16 0.18 17.91
CA MET A 183 11.52 0.37 19.32
C MET A 183 10.84 1.62 19.88
N THR A 184 10.65 1.67 21.19
CA THR A 184 10.06 2.83 21.88
C THR A 184 11.07 3.95 22.06
N LEU A 185 11.13 4.83 21.06
CA LEU A 185 12.10 5.94 21.01
C LEU A 185 11.45 7.31 21.27
N PRO A 186 12.12 8.20 22.03
CA PRO A 186 11.71 9.59 22.19
C PRO A 186 11.58 10.32 20.84
N SER A 187 10.72 11.33 20.78
CA SER A 187 10.70 12.23 19.62
C SER A 187 11.92 13.13 19.59
N ARG A 188 12.25 13.66 18.40
CA ARG A 188 13.26 14.72 18.26
C ARG A 188 12.98 15.91 19.17
N THR A 189 11.73 16.30 19.34
CA THR A 189 11.34 17.37 20.27
C THR A 189 11.62 17.00 21.72
N SER A 190 11.35 15.75 22.12
CA SER A 190 11.72 15.24 23.44
C SER A 190 13.24 15.23 23.64
N LEU A 191 14.02 14.73 22.68
CA LEU A 191 15.49 14.73 22.75
C LEU A 191 16.06 16.14 22.86
N ARG A 192 15.53 17.11 22.10
CA ARG A 192 15.91 18.52 22.22
C ARG A 192 15.62 19.08 23.61
N ARG A 193 14.53 18.65 24.25
CA ARG A 193 14.23 19.04 25.64
C ARG A 193 15.25 18.48 26.63
N TYR A 194 15.71 17.24 26.44
CA TYR A 194 16.82 16.69 27.24
C TYR A 194 18.11 17.49 27.01
N LEU A 195 18.44 17.84 25.76
CA LEU A 195 19.60 18.67 25.42
C LEU A 195 19.51 20.10 25.96
N LYS A 196 18.31 20.68 26.11
CA LYS A 196 18.13 22.04 26.64
C LYS A 196 18.71 22.21 28.04
N ASN A 197 18.77 21.13 28.82
CA ASN A 197 19.38 21.14 30.15
C ASN A 197 20.92 21.20 30.10
N TYR A 198 21.51 20.77 28.97
CA TYR A 198 22.94 20.84 28.70
C TYR A 198 23.24 22.12 27.90
N ARG A 199 23.11 23.29 28.53
CA ARG A 199 23.61 24.53 27.95
C ARG A 199 25.13 24.59 28.08
N SER A 200 25.83 24.59 26.95
CA SER A 200 27.22 25.04 26.89
C SER A 200 27.22 26.57 26.76
N GLY A 201 27.82 27.26 27.72
CA GLY A 201 28.18 28.66 27.55
C GLY A 201 29.44 28.81 26.71
N PHE A 202 29.84 30.05 26.44
CA PHE A 202 31.18 30.34 25.94
C PHE A 202 32.22 30.02 27.02
N GLY A 203 33.40 29.57 26.60
CA GLY A 203 34.50 29.23 27.50
C GLY A 203 34.47 27.78 28.02
N LEU A 204 35.19 27.56 29.10
CA LEU A 204 35.40 26.24 29.70
C LEU A 204 34.20 25.84 30.57
N SER A 205 33.65 24.66 30.35
CA SER A 205 32.53 24.17 31.15
C SER A 205 33.01 23.54 32.45
N GLU A 206 32.81 24.22 33.57
CA GLU A 206 33.12 23.71 34.92
C GLU A 206 32.55 22.31 35.17
N LYS A 207 31.34 22.03 34.67
CA LYS A 207 30.69 20.72 34.80
C LYS A 207 31.47 19.61 34.09
N VAL A 208 32.05 19.92 32.94
CA VAL A 208 32.90 18.97 32.20
C VAL A 208 34.19 18.74 32.96
N PHE A 209 34.86 19.80 33.45
CA PHE A 209 36.08 19.65 34.25
C PHE A 209 35.82 18.90 35.56
N ALA A 210 34.69 19.12 36.24
CA ALA A 210 34.30 18.37 37.42
C ALA A 210 34.10 16.88 37.11
N ALA A 211 33.45 16.55 35.98
CA ALA A 211 33.27 15.16 35.55
C ALA A 211 34.61 14.49 35.16
N VAL A 212 35.52 15.23 34.53
CA VAL A 212 36.88 14.76 34.20
C VAL A 212 37.70 14.58 35.48
N ALA A 213 37.62 15.51 36.43
CA ALA A 213 38.27 15.40 37.73
C ALA A 213 37.79 14.17 38.51
N GLU A 214 36.48 13.90 38.50
CA GLU A 214 35.93 12.70 39.12
C GLU A 214 36.44 11.42 38.46
N LYS A 215 36.49 11.39 37.13
CA LYS A 215 36.99 10.22 36.38
C LYS A 215 38.49 9.98 36.56
N THR A 216 39.27 11.03 36.76
CA THR A 216 40.74 10.94 36.92
C THR A 216 41.16 10.50 38.32
N LYS A 217 40.29 10.57 39.32
CA LYS A 217 40.56 10.07 40.69
C LYS A 217 40.94 8.59 40.72
N SER A 218 40.32 7.77 39.86
CA SER A 218 40.59 6.32 39.78
C SER A 218 41.75 5.96 38.85
N MET A 219 42.33 6.93 38.16
CA MET A 219 43.43 6.74 37.22
C MET A 219 44.79 6.84 37.91
N ASP A 220 45.75 6.07 37.43
CA ASP A 220 47.15 6.14 37.87
C ASP A 220 47.81 7.48 37.44
N SER A 221 48.88 7.86 38.13
CA SER A 221 49.67 9.07 37.86
C SER A 221 50.05 9.22 36.39
N PHE A 222 50.50 8.14 35.73
CA PHE A 222 50.86 8.18 34.30
C PHE A 222 49.65 8.41 33.38
N GLN A 223 48.47 7.90 33.75
CA GLN A 223 47.24 8.06 32.98
C GLN A 223 46.61 9.46 33.12
N ARG A 224 47.02 10.25 34.13
CA ARG A 224 46.55 11.62 34.34
C ARG A 224 47.32 12.66 33.51
N HIS A 225 48.46 12.30 32.94
CA HIS A 225 49.22 13.20 32.08
C HIS A 225 48.51 13.35 30.73
N GLY A 226 48.29 14.60 30.30
CA GLY A 226 47.67 14.91 29.00
C GLY A 226 48.06 16.31 28.54
N GLY A 227 47.98 16.55 27.23
CA GLY A 227 48.20 17.86 26.62
C GLY A 227 46.88 18.54 26.27
N LEU A 228 46.82 19.86 26.42
CA LEU A 228 45.73 20.69 25.92
C LEU A 228 46.16 21.29 24.57
N LEU A 229 45.56 20.81 23.49
CA LEU A 229 45.77 21.36 22.15
C LEU A 229 44.58 22.23 21.78
N ILE A 230 44.86 23.48 21.42
CA ILE A 230 43.87 24.48 21.03
C ILE A 230 44.20 24.90 19.61
N ASP A 231 43.20 24.89 18.74
CA ASP A 231 43.29 25.34 17.36
C ASP A 231 42.01 26.08 16.99
N GLU A 232 42.12 27.01 16.05
CA GLU A 232 41.01 27.87 15.63
C GLU A 232 40.34 27.31 14.36
N ILE A 233 39.01 27.31 14.35
CA ILE A 233 38.23 26.88 13.18
C ILE A 233 37.54 28.10 12.59
N LYS A 234 37.77 28.36 11.30
CA LYS A 234 37.05 29.40 10.57
C LYS A 234 35.59 28.98 10.34
N LEU A 235 34.66 29.76 10.85
CA LEU A 235 33.21 29.59 10.63
C LEU A 235 32.72 30.55 9.53
N SER A 236 31.56 30.25 8.94
CA SER A 236 30.90 31.17 8.00
C SER A 236 30.33 32.37 8.75
N GLU A 237 30.58 33.58 8.27
CA GLU A 237 30.03 34.81 8.84
C GLU A 237 28.53 34.92 8.54
N ASN A 238 27.70 34.77 9.57
CA ASN A 238 26.25 34.96 9.48
C ASN A 238 25.68 35.48 10.80
N LEU A 239 24.57 36.23 10.72
CA LEU A 239 23.83 36.70 11.89
C LEU A 239 22.70 35.70 12.19
N SER A 240 22.83 34.92 13.27
CA SER A 240 21.79 34.02 13.75
C SER A 240 21.16 34.54 15.05
N VAL A 241 19.84 34.70 15.07
CA VAL A 241 19.09 35.10 16.27
C VAL A 241 18.47 33.88 16.92
N ASP A 242 18.86 33.59 18.15
CA ASP A 242 18.29 32.51 18.95
C ASP A 242 17.11 33.00 19.80
N SER A 243 15.93 32.41 19.61
CA SER A 243 14.70 32.74 20.36
C SER A 243 14.66 32.21 21.79
N THR A 244 15.73 31.55 22.27
CA THR A 244 15.74 30.84 23.56
C THR A 244 16.77 31.36 24.56
N ALA A 245 17.54 32.40 24.22
CA ALA A 245 18.46 33.05 25.15
C ALA A 245 17.76 34.22 25.86
N PRO A 246 17.63 34.24 27.20
CA PRO A 246 17.47 35.50 27.90
C PRO A 246 18.78 36.28 27.75
N SER A 247 18.68 37.51 27.27
CA SER A 247 19.73 38.51 27.29
C SER A 247 20.30 38.64 28.72
N LYS A 248 21.47 38.06 28.94
CA LYS A 248 22.40 38.53 29.97
C LYS A 248 23.59 39.12 29.25
N VAL A 249 23.40 40.34 28.76
CA VAL A 249 24.46 41.30 28.55
C VAL A 249 24.26 42.34 29.64
N LEU A 250 25.14 42.31 30.63
CA LEU A 250 25.67 43.38 31.47
C LEU A 250 26.59 42.74 32.51
#